data_AF-X0T7I4-F1
#
_entry.id   AF-X0T7I4-F1
#
_cell.length_a   1.000
_cell.length_b   1.000
_cell.length_c   1.000
_cell.angle_alpha   90.00
_cell.angle_beta   90.00
_cell.angle_gamma   90.00
#
_symmetry.space_group_name_H-M   'P 1'
#
loop_
_entity.id
_entity.type
_entity.pdbx_description
1 polymer ?
#
loop_
_entity_poly.entity_id
_entity_poly.type
_entity_poly.pdbx_seq_one_letter_code
_entity_poly.pdbx_strand_id
1 'polypeptide(L)'
;MKTTKQLVKFDFDLAVITALDAKYKDIQITDGKSYAVVMQGLAEYRELRLAIDDMHKGLKKDILEAGRGLDADKNRLKGLLEPGENHLKEIRQVEDDRKAAIKEEKDRKERERIEGIQGKIASIYGHRELKNNTPSSIIEERLIIVKAIKITADVYMEFGAQASEAKNTAVAALENALAERLQF
;
A
#
# COMPACT_ATOMS: atom_id res chain seq x y z
N MET A 1 -4.89 33.86 25.26
CA MET A 1 -5.86 34.93 24.94
C MET A 1 -6.94 34.34 24.04
N LYS A 2 -8.21 34.33 24.47
CA LYS A 2 -9.33 33.96 23.58
C LYS A 2 -9.58 35.15 22.68
N THR A 3 -9.18 35.06 21.42
CA THR A 3 -9.46 36.10 20.42
C THR A 3 -10.96 36.15 20.20
N THR A 4 -11.61 37.20 20.68
CA THR A 4 -13.05 37.43 20.50
C THR A 4 -13.31 37.55 18.99
N LYS A 5 -13.95 36.53 18.42
CA LYS A 5 -14.32 36.49 17.00
C LYS A 5 -15.39 37.55 16.76
N GLN A 6 -14.98 38.73 16.30
CA GLN A 6 -15.93 39.75 15.88
C GLN A 6 -16.61 39.25 14.61
N LEU A 7 -17.86 38.83 14.73
CA LEU A 7 -18.68 38.42 13.60
C LEU A 7 -18.91 39.65 12.73
N VAL A 8 -18.54 39.57 11.46
CA VAL A 8 -18.95 40.55 10.45
C VAL A 8 -20.47 40.47 10.34
N LYS A 9 -21.16 41.55 10.69
CA LYS A 9 -22.62 41.63 10.68
C LYS A 9 -23.10 42.44 9.48
N PHE A 10 -24.23 42.04 8.92
CA PHE A 10 -25.03 42.91 8.08
C PHE A 10 -25.66 43.98 8.97
N ASP A 11 -25.15 45.19 8.87
CA ASP A 11 -25.75 46.35 9.51
C ASP A 11 -26.65 47.04 8.48
N PHE A 12 -27.83 46.46 8.27
CA PHE A 12 -28.86 47.05 7.43
C PHE A 12 -30.05 47.41 8.31
N ASP A 13 -30.49 48.66 8.24
CA ASP A 13 -31.56 49.14 9.10
C ASP A 13 -32.89 48.52 8.66
N LEU A 14 -33.43 47.66 9.52
CA LEU A 14 -34.74 47.04 9.32
C LEU A 14 -35.83 48.10 9.16
N ALA A 15 -35.68 49.27 9.80
CA ALA A 15 -36.64 50.36 9.67
C ALA A 15 -36.76 50.88 8.23
N VAL A 16 -35.69 50.81 7.42
CA VAL A 16 -35.73 51.20 5.99
C VAL A 16 -36.60 50.23 5.20
N ILE A 17 -36.48 48.92 5.47
CA ILE A 17 -37.30 47.89 4.83
C ILE A 17 -38.78 48.06 5.24
N THR A 18 -39.03 48.25 6.53
CA THR A 18 -40.38 48.45 7.06
C THR A 18 -41.03 49.74 6.53
N ALA A 19 -40.26 50.83 6.39
CA ALA A 19 -40.76 52.07 5.81
C ALA A 19 -41.10 51.93 4.32
N LEU A 20 -40.28 51.20 3.56
CA LEU A 20 -40.55 50.92 2.15
C LEU A 20 -41.80 50.05 1.98
N ASP A 21 -41.97 49.05 2.85
CA ASP A 21 -43.17 48.21 2.87
C ASP A 21 -44.42 49.02 3.19
N ALA A 22 -44.38 49.82 4.25
CA ALA A 22 -45.50 50.70 4.63
C ALA A 22 -45.86 51.72 3.53
N LYS A 23 -44.87 52.25 2.80
CA LYS A 23 -45.07 53.21 1.71
C LYS A 23 -45.90 52.65 0.56
N TYR A 24 -45.82 51.34 0.29
CA TYR A 24 -46.46 50.71 -0.87
C TYR A 24 -47.55 49.69 -0.50
N LYS A 25 -47.80 49.44 0.80
CA LYS A 25 -48.67 48.39 1.32
C LYS A 25 -50.09 48.35 0.75
N ASP A 26 -50.73 49.51 0.63
CA ASP A 26 -52.15 49.61 0.27
C ASP A 26 -52.37 50.12 -1.17
N ILE A 27 -51.34 50.07 -2.02
CA ILE A 27 -51.40 50.64 -3.36
C ILE A 27 -52.25 49.78 -4.30
N GLN A 28 -53.11 50.43 -5.08
CA GLN A 28 -53.95 49.78 -6.10
C GLN A 28 -53.77 50.48 -7.45
N ILE A 29 -53.75 49.70 -8.53
CA ILE A 29 -53.71 50.23 -9.89
C ILE A 29 -55.15 50.55 -10.31
N THR A 30 -55.43 51.82 -10.52
CA THR A 30 -56.75 52.33 -10.93
C THR A 30 -56.69 53.13 -12.24
N ASP A 31 -55.49 53.55 -12.65
CA ASP A 31 -55.22 54.36 -13.84
C ASP A 31 -53.73 54.31 -14.24
N GLY A 32 -53.34 55.07 -15.26
CA GLY A 32 -51.95 55.13 -15.73
C GLY A 32 -50.98 55.76 -14.70
N LYS A 33 -51.45 56.62 -13.81
CA LYS A 33 -50.59 57.27 -12.80
C LYS A 33 -50.26 56.29 -11.66
N SER A 34 -51.25 55.58 -11.16
CA SER A 34 -51.08 54.53 -10.15
C SER A 34 -50.21 53.38 -10.65
N TYR A 35 -50.30 53.02 -11.93
CA TYR A 35 -49.34 52.09 -12.55
C TYR A 35 -47.88 52.60 -12.48
N ALA A 36 -47.64 53.87 -12.79
CA ALA A 36 -46.31 54.45 -12.71
C ALA A 36 -45.75 54.45 -11.27
N VAL A 37 -46.59 54.66 -10.26
CA VAL A 37 -46.19 54.59 -8.84
C VAL A 37 -45.81 53.17 -8.43
N VAL A 38 -46.52 52.14 -8.91
CA VAL A 38 -46.13 50.74 -8.70
C VAL A 38 -44.78 50.43 -9.33
N MET A 39 -44.55 50.88 -10.57
CA MET A 39 -43.28 50.70 -11.26
C MET A 39 -42.11 51.38 -10.53
N GLN A 40 -42.35 52.56 -9.95
CA GLN A 40 -41.38 53.22 -9.09
C GLN A 40 -41.10 52.41 -7.83
N GLY A 41 -42.13 51.90 -7.14
CA GLY A 41 -41.94 51.05 -5.96
C GLY A 41 -41.12 49.80 -6.26
N LEU A 42 -41.40 49.13 -7.38
CA LEU A 42 -40.60 47.98 -7.84
C LEU A 42 -39.12 48.34 -8.09
N ALA A 43 -38.86 49.53 -8.63
CA ALA A 43 -37.49 50.02 -8.80
C ALA A 43 -36.80 50.25 -7.45
N GLU A 44 -37.46 50.91 -6.50
CA GLU A 44 -36.94 51.17 -5.14
C GLU A 44 -36.63 49.86 -4.39
N TYR A 45 -37.52 48.86 -4.46
CA TYR A 45 -37.27 47.52 -3.91
C TYR A 45 -36.05 46.84 -4.53
N ARG A 46 -35.90 46.94 -5.85
CA ARG A 46 -34.76 46.36 -6.57
C ARG A 46 -33.45 47.05 -6.18
N GLU A 47 -33.44 48.37 -6.09
CA GLU A 47 -32.26 49.14 -5.65
C GLU A 47 -31.84 48.75 -4.24
N LEU A 48 -32.80 48.60 -3.33
CA LEU A 48 -32.52 48.16 -1.96
C LEU A 48 -31.89 46.75 -1.92
N ARG A 49 -32.41 45.81 -2.73
CA ARG A 49 -31.82 44.47 -2.86
C ARG A 49 -30.39 44.51 -3.40
N LEU A 50 -30.13 45.33 -4.42
CA LEU A 50 -28.79 45.49 -4.99
C LEU A 50 -27.80 46.07 -3.96
N ALA A 51 -28.22 47.05 -3.16
CA ALA A 51 -27.39 47.61 -2.11
C ALA A 51 -26.99 46.56 -1.05
N ILE A 52 -27.92 45.67 -0.67
CA ILE A 52 -27.65 44.54 0.23
C ILE A 52 -26.61 43.59 -0.41
N ASP A 53 -26.78 43.24 -1.68
CA ASP A 53 -25.85 42.35 -2.41
C ASP A 53 -24.45 42.95 -2.53
N ASP A 54 -24.33 44.25 -2.74
CA ASP A 54 -23.03 44.92 -2.86
C ASP A 54 -22.32 45.03 -1.51
N MET A 55 -23.07 45.31 -0.44
CA MET A 55 -22.54 45.21 0.93
C MET A 55 -22.07 43.78 1.23
N HIS A 56 -22.80 42.75 0.82
CA HIS A 56 -22.37 41.35 0.97
C HIS A 56 -21.00 41.12 0.32
N LYS A 57 -20.84 41.55 -0.94
CA LYS A 57 -19.61 41.36 -1.72
C LYS A 57 -18.45 42.09 -1.05
N GLY A 58 -18.66 43.32 -0.59
CA GLY A 58 -17.66 44.11 0.12
C GLY A 58 -17.18 43.40 1.39
N LEU A 59 -18.11 43.03 2.27
CA LEU A 59 -17.81 42.34 3.54
C LEU A 59 -17.11 40.98 3.32
N LYS A 60 -17.48 40.26 2.27
CA LYS A 60 -16.90 38.94 1.94
C LYS A 60 -15.53 39.04 1.28
N LYS A 61 -15.23 40.14 0.59
CA LYS A 61 -13.99 40.30 -0.18
C LYS A 61 -12.75 40.10 0.69
N ASP A 62 -12.65 40.85 1.78
CA ASP A 62 -11.48 40.82 2.67
C ASP A 62 -11.32 39.45 3.34
N ILE A 63 -12.44 38.79 3.67
CA ILE A 63 -12.46 37.44 4.23
C ILE A 63 -11.89 36.42 3.24
N LEU A 64 -12.28 36.52 1.96
CA LEU A 64 -11.78 35.62 0.91
C LEU A 64 -10.29 35.87 0.63
N GLU A 65 -9.86 37.12 0.62
CA GLU A 65 -8.45 37.48 0.45
C GLU A 65 -7.59 36.96 1.61
N ALA A 66 -8.03 37.16 2.86
CA ALA A 66 -7.37 36.62 4.04
C ALA A 66 -7.32 35.08 4.02
N GLY A 67 -8.43 34.43 3.64
CA GLY A 67 -8.50 32.96 3.52
C GLY A 67 -7.52 32.41 2.48
N ARG A 68 -7.44 33.05 1.30
CA ARG A 68 -6.46 32.68 0.26
C ARG A 68 -5.02 32.86 0.73
N GLY A 69 -4.72 33.96 1.44
CA GLY A 69 -3.41 34.19 2.01
C GLY A 69 -3.02 33.11 3.03
N LEU A 70 -3.95 32.72 3.91
CA LEU A 70 -3.74 31.64 4.87
C LEU A 70 -3.48 30.30 4.18
N ASP A 71 -4.26 29.96 3.16
CA ASP A 71 -4.08 28.73 2.40
C ASP A 71 -2.75 28.71 1.65
N ALA A 72 -2.32 29.85 1.10
CA ALA A 72 -1.03 29.99 0.45
C ALA A 72 0.12 29.76 1.44
N ASP A 73 0.09 30.37 2.63
CA ASP A 73 1.12 30.18 3.64
C ASP A 73 1.14 28.75 4.19
N LYS A 74 -0.04 28.15 4.43
CA LYS A 74 -0.18 26.72 4.77
C LYS A 74 0.52 25.85 3.72
N ASN A 75 0.25 26.08 2.44
CA ASN A 75 0.85 25.30 1.36
C ASN A 75 2.36 25.53 1.26
N ARG A 76 2.82 26.77 1.46
CA ARG A 76 4.26 27.10 1.54
C ARG A 76 4.94 26.35 2.66
N LEU A 77 4.37 26.37 3.87
CA LEU A 77 4.92 25.68 5.03
C LEU A 77 4.95 24.16 4.84
N LYS A 78 3.92 23.58 4.23
CA LYS A 78 3.93 22.15 3.85
C LYS A 78 5.02 21.84 2.82
N GLY A 79 5.15 22.67 1.79
CA GLY A 79 6.19 22.51 0.76
C GLY A 79 7.61 22.61 1.32
N LEU A 80 7.83 23.35 2.41
CA LEU A 80 9.13 23.41 3.09
C LEU A 80 9.50 22.11 3.83
N LEU A 81 8.52 21.31 4.24
CA LEU A 81 8.75 20.02 4.93
C LEU A 81 9.02 18.88 3.95
N GLU A 82 8.43 18.94 2.76
CA GLU A 82 8.46 17.87 1.76
C GLU A 82 9.88 17.38 1.39
N PRO A 83 10.89 18.24 1.16
CA PRO A 83 12.26 17.79 0.89
C PRO A 83 12.85 16.97 2.03
N GLY A 84 12.60 17.37 3.28
CA GLY A 84 13.08 16.64 4.47
C GLY A 84 12.42 15.27 4.60
N GLU A 85 11.11 15.18 4.38
CA GLU A 85 10.40 13.91 4.36
C GLU A 85 10.90 12.98 3.25
N ASN A 86 11.13 13.50 2.05
CA ASN A 86 11.61 12.72 0.92
C ASN A 86 13.02 12.20 1.16
N HIS A 87 13.91 13.02 1.72
CA HIS A 87 15.25 12.58 2.13
C HIS A 87 15.21 11.41 3.13
N LEU A 88 14.33 11.47 4.13
CA LEU A 88 14.18 10.39 5.10
C LEU A 88 13.60 9.11 4.48
N LYS A 89 12.67 9.24 3.51
CA LYS A 89 12.14 8.10 2.75
C LYS A 89 13.24 7.42 1.94
N GLU A 90 14.11 8.19 1.29
CA GLU A 90 15.25 7.66 0.53
C GLU A 90 16.23 6.90 1.44
N ILE A 91 16.63 7.49 2.59
CA ILE A 91 17.50 6.81 3.57
C ILE A 91 16.88 5.49 4.03
N ARG A 92 15.58 5.50 4.36
CA ARG A 92 14.87 4.29 4.77
C ARG A 92 14.90 3.22 3.68
N GLN A 93 14.63 3.61 2.43
CA GLN A 93 14.60 2.68 1.31
C GLN A 93 15.94 1.97 1.11
N VAL A 94 17.05 2.72 1.19
CA VAL A 94 18.41 2.14 1.09
C VAL A 94 18.66 1.06 2.14
N GLU A 95 18.23 1.30 3.39
CA GLU A 95 18.42 0.32 4.47
C GLU A 95 17.48 -0.89 4.33
N ASP A 96 16.24 -0.69 3.89
CA ASP A 96 15.28 -1.76 3.65
C ASP A 96 15.77 -2.67 2.50
N ASP A 97 16.29 -2.09 1.41
CA ASP A 97 16.89 -2.82 0.29
C ASP A 97 18.12 -3.62 0.73
N ARG A 98 18.98 -3.04 1.57
CA ARG A 98 20.15 -3.72 2.12
C ARG A 98 19.73 -4.93 2.98
N LYS A 99 18.71 -4.76 3.83
CA LYS A 99 18.18 -5.86 4.67
C LYS A 99 17.55 -6.95 3.82
N ALA A 100 16.80 -6.57 2.78
CA ALA A 100 16.20 -7.50 1.85
C ALA A 100 17.27 -8.33 1.13
N ALA A 101 18.31 -7.70 0.59
CA ALA A 101 19.42 -8.40 -0.07
C ALA A 101 20.16 -9.36 0.87
N ILE A 102 20.43 -8.96 2.12
CA ILE A 102 21.05 -9.84 3.10
C ILE A 102 20.17 -11.05 3.42
N LYS A 103 18.86 -10.85 3.54
CA LYS A 103 17.92 -11.92 3.80
C LYS A 103 17.85 -12.88 2.60
N GLU A 104 17.71 -12.35 1.39
CA GLU A 104 17.67 -13.13 0.16
C GLU A 104 18.95 -13.96 -0.02
N GLU A 105 20.12 -13.40 0.24
CA GLU A 105 21.39 -14.13 0.16
C GLU A 105 21.47 -15.26 1.20
N LYS A 106 21.01 -15.03 2.43
CA LYS A 106 20.96 -16.07 3.47
C LYS A 106 19.99 -17.19 3.08
N ASP A 107 18.80 -16.82 2.63
CA ASP A 107 17.77 -17.77 2.20
C ASP A 107 18.23 -18.56 0.97
N ARG A 108 18.96 -17.93 0.04
CA ARG A 108 19.59 -18.63 -1.10
C ARG A 108 20.63 -19.63 -0.65
N LYS A 109 21.59 -19.22 0.19
CA LYS A 109 22.63 -20.13 0.71
C LYS A 109 22.04 -21.31 1.46
N GLU A 110 20.99 -21.07 2.24
CA GLU A 110 20.32 -22.12 2.98
C GLU A 110 19.57 -23.08 2.05
N ARG A 111 18.90 -22.56 1.02
CA ARG A 111 18.26 -23.38 -0.01
C ARG A 111 19.28 -24.23 -0.77
N GLU A 112 20.39 -23.62 -1.22
CA GLU A 112 21.49 -24.33 -1.90
C GLU A 112 22.09 -25.42 -1.01
N ARG A 113 22.25 -25.15 0.29
CA ARG A 113 22.71 -26.14 1.27
C ARG A 113 21.74 -27.31 1.35
N ILE A 114 20.44 -27.05 1.56
CA ILE A 114 19.41 -28.09 1.68
C ILE A 114 19.31 -28.88 0.37
N GLU A 115 19.24 -28.22 -0.79
CA GLU A 115 19.19 -28.86 -2.11
C GLU A 115 20.42 -29.73 -2.37
N GLY A 116 21.62 -29.25 -2.00
CA GLY A 116 22.85 -30.03 -2.12
C GLY A 116 22.85 -31.29 -1.25
N ILE A 117 22.32 -31.22 -0.03
CA ILE A 117 22.18 -32.39 0.85
C ILE A 117 21.12 -33.35 0.29
N GLN A 118 19.96 -32.83 -0.11
CA GLN A 118 18.88 -33.63 -0.68
C GLN A 118 19.30 -34.30 -1.99
N GLY A 119 20.09 -33.63 -2.83
CA GLY A 119 20.67 -34.21 -4.04
C GLY A 119 21.59 -35.40 -3.75
N LYS A 120 22.42 -35.31 -2.69
CA LYS A 120 23.24 -36.46 -2.25
C LYS A 120 22.37 -37.63 -1.80
N ILE A 121 21.33 -37.35 -1.00
CA ILE A 121 20.39 -38.38 -0.53
C ILE A 121 19.64 -39.03 -1.70
N ALA A 122 19.18 -38.23 -2.66
CA ALA A 122 18.52 -38.71 -3.87
C ALA A 122 19.46 -39.60 -4.71
N SER A 123 20.75 -39.24 -4.80
CA SER A 123 21.75 -40.09 -5.45
C SER A 123 21.89 -41.45 -4.77
N ILE A 124 21.85 -41.50 -3.43
CA ILE A 124 21.87 -42.77 -2.68
C ILE A 124 20.66 -43.62 -3.06
N TYR A 125 19.45 -43.04 -3.03
CA TYR A 125 18.24 -43.74 -3.45
C TYR A 125 18.33 -44.24 -4.89
N GLY A 126 18.88 -43.43 -5.80
CA GLY A 126 19.01 -43.76 -7.22
C GLY A 126 19.78 -45.05 -7.50
N HIS A 127 20.67 -45.49 -6.60
CA HIS A 127 21.37 -46.77 -6.77
C HIS A 127 20.45 -47.99 -6.78
N ARG A 128 19.26 -47.89 -6.17
CA ARG A 128 18.24 -48.96 -6.17
C ARG A 128 17.64 -49.19 -7.55
N GLU A 129 17.70 -48.19 -8.42
CA GLU A 129 17.10 -48.24 -9.75
C GLU A 129 17.98 -49.11 -10.66
N LEU A 130 17.48 -50.33 -10.94
CA LEU A 130 18.11 -51.32 -11.79
C LEU A 130 17.27 -51.52 -13.05
N LYS A 131 17.93 -51.65 -14.20
CA LYS A 131 17.26 -52.11 -15.42
C LYS A 131 17.10 -53.63 -15.37
N ASN A 132 16.03 -54.17 -15.96
CA ASN A 132 15.70 -55.60 -15.94
C ASN A 132 16.84 -56.55 -16.35
N ASN A 133 17.83 -56.08 -17.12
CA ASN A 133 18.97 -56.87 -17.61
C ASN A 133 20.32 -56.48 -16.97
N THR A 134 20.33 -55.76 -15.84
CA THR A 134 21.58 -55.40 -15.14
C THR A 134 22.30 -56.67 -14.67
N PRO A 135 23.57 -56.94 -15.06
CA PRO A 135 24.29 -58.14 -14.63
C PRO A 135 24.56 -58.18 -13.12
N SER A 136 24.68 -59.38 -12.54
CA SER A 136 25.00 -59.57 -11.11
C SER A 136 26.30 -58.87 -10.69
N SER A 137 27.34 -58.93 -11.51
CA SER A 137 28.62 -58.24 -11.27
C SER A 137 28.48 -56.71 -11.11
N ILE A 138 27.59 -56.09 -11.88
CA ILE A 138 27.32 -54.65 -11.78
C ILE A 138 26.49 -54.33 -10.52
N ILE A 139 25.60 -55.22 -10.12
CA ILE A 139 24.82 -55.08 -8.88
C ILE A 139 25.76 -55.20 -7.66
N GLU A 140 26.72 -56.13 -7.67
CA GLU A 140 27.75 -56.28 -6.64
C GLU A 140 28.63 -55.03 -6.53
N GLU A 141 29.10 -54.48 -7.65
CA GLU A 141 29.89 -53.25 -7.67
C GLU A 141 29.11 -52.08 -7.05
N ARG A 142 27.84 -51.91 -7.44
CA ARG A 142 26.96 -50.88 -6.84
C ARG A 142 26.75 -51.10 -5.35
N LEU A 143 26.58 -52.35 -4.90
CA LEU A 143 26.39 -52.67 -3.50
C LEU A 143 27.62 -52.30 -2.67
N ILE A 144 28.83 -52.56 -3.19
CA ILE A 144 30.09 -52.13 -2.56
C ILE A 144 30.13 -50.61 -2.43
N ILE A 145 29.80 -49.89 -3.51
CA ILE A 145 29.77 -48.41 -3.51
C ILE A 145 28.81 -47.90 -2.43
N VAL A 146 27.55 -48.35 -2.44
CA VAL A 146 26.53 -47.85 -1.50
C VAL A 146 26.88 -48.20 -0.06
N LYS A 147 27.37 -49.42 0.22
CA LYS A 147 27.81 -49.81 1.58
C LYS A 147 28.97 -48.95 2.08
N ALA A 148 29.86 -48.53 1.20
CA ALA A 148 31.01 -47.68 1.54
C ALA A 148 30.63 -46.21 1.84
N ILE A 149 29.44 -45.74 1.44
CA ILE A 149 28.99 -44.37 1.70
C ILE A 149 28.91 -44.13 3.22
N LYS A 150 29.70 -43.18 3.72
CA LYS A 150 29.67 -42.78 5.14
C LYS A 150 28.60 -41.71 5.34
N ILE A 151 27.67 -41.97 6.25
CA ILE A 151 26.68 -40.98 6.68
C ILE A 151 27.26 -40.28 7.90
N THR A 152 27.72 -39.04 7.71
CA THR A 152 28.36 -38.24 8.76
C THR A 152 27.61 -36.93 8.98
N ALA A 153 27.68 -36.43 10.21
CA ALA A 153 26.97 -35.21 10.63
C ALA A 153 27.48 -33.96 9.92
N ASP A 154 28.74 -33.91 9.50
CA ASP A 154 29.32 -32.80 8.74
C ASP A 154 28.80 -32.72 7.29
N VAL A 155 28.41 -33.85 6.70
CA VAL A 155 27.95 -33.92 5.30
C VAL A 155 26.43 -33.82 5.19
N TYR A 156 25.69 -34.51 6.07
CA TYR A 156 24.23 -34.61 5.99
C TYR A 156 23.51 -33.80 7.06
N MET A 157 24.23 -33.29 8.07
CA MET A 157 23.71 -32.37 9.08
C MET A 157 22.43 -32.93 9.74
N GLU A 158 21.34 -32.16 9.75
CA GLU A 158 20.04 -32.56 10.29
C GLU A 158 19.36 -33.69 9.50
N PHE A 159 19.80 -33.94 8.26
CA PHE A 159 19.23 -34.96 7.38
C PHE A 159 19.94 -36.32 7.49
N GLY A 160 20.79 -36.52 8.50
CA GLY A 160 21.52 -37.77 8.71
C GLY A 160 20.61 -39.01 8.83
N ALA A 161 19.44 -38.88 9.44
CA ALA A 161 18.46 -39.96 9.54
C ALA A 161 17.91 -40.35 8.15
N GLN A 162 17.51 -39.37 7.35
CA GLN A 162 17.03 -39.59 5.97
C GLN A 162 18.11 -40.23 5.10
N ALA A 163 19.36 -39.78 5.22
CA ALA A 163 20.48 -40.35 4.46
C ALA A 163 20.78 -41.80 4.87
N SER A 164 20.65 -42.14 6.15
CA SER A 164 20.79 -43.50 6.66
C SER A 164 19.68 -44.41 6.15
N GLU A 165 18.45 -43.92 6.15
CA GLU A 165 17.30 -44.62 5.57
C GLU A 165 17.52 -44.89 4.07
N ALA A 166 17.90 -43.86 3.30
CA ALA A 166 18.19 -43.99 1.88
C ALA A 166 19.24 -45.07 1.59
N LYS A 167 20.32 -45.08 2.38
CA LYS A 167 21.39 -46.08 2.27
C LYS A 167 20.86 -47.48 2.55
N ASN A 168 20.11 -47.65 3.65
CA ASN A 168 19.58 -48.95 4.04
C ASN A 168 18.60 -49.49 2.99
N THR A 169 17.72 -48.64 2.47
CA THR A 169 16.78 -49.00 1.39
C THR A 169 17.51 -49.41 0.11
N ALA A 170 18.53 -48.65 -0.31
CA ALA A 170 19.31 -48.98 -1.50
C ALA A 170 20.09 -50.28 -1.35
N VAL A 171 20.71 -50.52 -0.18
CA VAL A 171 21.40 -51.79 0.14
C VAL A 171 20.43 -52.96 0.07
N ALA A 172 19.27 -52.87 0.73
CA ALA A 172 18.29 -53.96 0.74
C ALA A 172 17.77 -54.27 -0.67
N ALA A 173 17.49 -53.25 -1.49
CA ALA A 173 17.05 -53.44 -2.87
C ALA A 173 18.11 -54.15 -3.74
N LEU A 174 19.38 -53.74 -3.62
CA LEU A 174 20.49 -54.34 -4.35
C LEU A 174 20.77 -55.79 -3.89
N GLU A 175 20.70 -56.06 -2.59
CA GLU A 175 20.88 -57.41 -2.04
C GLU A 175 19.79 -58.37 -2.53
N ASN A 176 18.52 -57.93 -2.52
CA ASN A 176 17.41 -58.72 -3.05
C ASN A 176 17.57 -59.00 -4.54
N ALA A 177 17.88 -57.96 -5.34
CA ALA A 177 18.05 -58.12 -6.79
C ALA A 177 19.24 -59.03 -7.16
N LEU A 178 20.32 -59.00 -6.37
CA LEU A 178 21.47 -59.88 -6.55
C LEU A 178 21.10 -61.34 -6.23
N ALA A 179 20.38 -61.56 -5.13
CA ALA A 179 19.91 -62.90 -4.74
C ALA A 179 19.01 -63.51 -5.82
N GLU A 180 18.07 -62.72 -6.37
CA GLU A 180 17.23 -63.14 -7.50
C GLU A 180 18.08 -63.51 -8.72
N ARG A 181 19.09 -62.71 -9.08
CA ARG A 181 19.99 -62.97 -10.21
C ARG A 181 20.78 -64.26 -10.10
N LEU A 182 21.19 -64.63 -8.89
CA LEU A 182 22.04 -65.78 -8.63
C LEU A 182 21.24 -67.09 -8.51
N GLN A 183 19.91 -67.01 -8.38
CA GLN A 183 19.00 -68.16 -8.36
C GLN A 183 18.57 -68.64 -9.75
N PHE A 184 18.80 -67.85 -10.80
CA PHE A 184 18.54 -68.16 -12.21
C PHE A 184 19.84 -68.32 -12.99
#